data_AF-A0A3D8I0S6-F1
#
_entry.id   AF-A0A3D8I0S6-F1
#
_cell.length_a   1.000
_cell.length_b   1.000
_cell.length_c   1.000
_cell.angle_alpha   90.00
_cell.angle_beta   90.00
_cell.angle_gamma   90.00
#
_symmetry.space_group_name_H-M   'P 1'
#
loop_
_entity.id
_entity.type
_entity.pdbx_description
1 polymer ?
#
loop_
_entity_poly.entity_id
_entity_poly.type
_entity_poly.pdbx_seq_one_letter_code
_entity_poly.pdbx_strand_id
1 'polypeptide(L)'
;MKLELTNKESKDKQEKVKALSKTQQEINKSLSTSSTSYLHPLLEDDEIKCPHNGIVKLKSKLGKSIKSNNIPIILESDLLYSSIIGCSNNIAGIPSPCTQVALILPSSRGLKKHNDDYPIMQDLVSYGVFSDKG
;
A
#
# COMPACT_ATOMS: atom_id res chain seq x y z
N MET A 1 6.67 40.61 41.43
CA MET A 1 7.09 39.19 41.29
C MET A 1 7.68 39.01 39.91
N LYS A 2 8.98 38.70 39.81
CA LYS A 2 9.66 38.42 38.54
C LYS A 2 9.79 36.90 38.45
N LEU A 3 9.05 36.26 37.55
CA LEU A 3 9.22 34.83 37.28
C LEU A 3 10.52 34.67 36.48
N GLU A 4 11.58 34.18 37.12
CA GLU A 4 12.77 33.72 36.41
C GLU A 4 12.52 32.28 35.93
N LEU A 5 12.15 32.15 34.65
CA LEU A 5 12.13 30.86 33.97
C LEU A 5 13.57 30.34 33.87
N THR A 6 13.86 29.32 34.66
CA THR A 6 15.18 28.68 34.69
C THR A 6 15.48 28.09 33.31
N ASN A 7 16.61 28.53 32.75
CA ASN A 7 17.10 28.25 31.40
C ASN A 7 17.30 26.76 31.06
N LYS A 8 17.16 25.85 32.03
CA LYS A 8 17.45 24.42 31.90
C LYS A 8 16.31 23.64 31.23
N GLU A 9 15.06 23.85 31.63
CA GLU A 9 13.91 23.13 31.04
C GLU A 9 13.68 23.48 29.56
N SER A 10 13.98 24.73 29.16
CA SER A 10 13.86 25.16 27.75
C SER A 10 14.93 24.55 26.85
N LYS A 11 16.13 24.25 27.37
CA LYS A 11 17.21 23.59 26.62
C LYS A 11 16.89 22.11 26.41
N ASP A 12 16.43 21.43 27.47
CA ASP A 12 16.08 20.00 27.42
C ASP A 12 14.92 19.73 26.44
N LYS A 13 13.93 20.63 26.37
CA LYS A 13 12.85 20.55 25.38
C LYS A 13 13.35 20.75 23.95
N GLN A 14 14.26 21.69 23.72
CA GLN A 14 14.86 21.92 22.39
C GLN A 14 15.72 20.73 21.93
N GLU A 15 16.47 20.11 22.82
CA GLU A 15 17.29 18.94 22.50
C GLU A 15 16.42 17.72 22.15
N LYS A 16 15.34 17.47 22.90
CA LYS A 16 14.38 16.41 22.58
C LYS A 16 13.71 16.62 21.23
N VAL A 17 13.29 17.85 20.91
CA VAL A 17 12.68 18.17 19.60
C VAL A 17 13.68 17.98 18.46
N LYS A 18 14.94 18.37 18.65
CA LYS A 18 16.01 18.14 17.65
C LYS A 18 16.38 16.66 17.49
N ALA A 19 16.34 15.88 18.57
CA ALA A 19 16.57 14.44 18.51
C ALA A 19 15.45 13.73 17.73
N LEU A 20 14.20 14.05 18.04
CA LEU A 20 13.02 13.52 17.33
C LEU A 20 13.05 13.87 15.83
N SER A 21 13.41 15.11 15.48
CA SER A 21 13.51 15.52 14.07
C SER A 21 14.66 14.85 13.32
N LYS A 22 15.80 14.63 13.97
CA LYS A 22 16.92 13.85 13.41
C LYS A 22 16.55 12.39 13.19
N THR A 23 15.93 11.74 14.17
CA THR A 23 15.43 10.36 14.03
C THR A 23 14.43 10.26 12.88
N GLN A 24 13.54 11.22 12.72
CA GLN A 24 12.57 11.22 11.62
C GLN A 24 13.21 11.47 10.25
N GLN A 25 14.23 12.33 10.18
CA GLN A 25 15.05 12.52 8.97
C GLN A 25 15.85 11.25 8.62
N GLU A 26 16.38 10.54 9.61
CA GLU A 26 17.10 9.28 9.41
C GLU A 26 16.17 8.14 8.95
N ILE A 27 14.96 8.05 9.51
CA ILE A 27 13.92 7.11 9.05
C ILE A 27 13.55 7.42 7.59
N ASN A 28 13.30 8.68 7.24
CA ASN A 28 12.95 9.08 5.88
C ASN A 28 14.11 8.83 4.89
N LYS A 29 15.35 9.05 5.33
CA LYS A 29 16.54 8.78 4.51
C LYS A 29 16.73 7.28 4.31
N SER A 30 16.56 6.46 5.35
CA SER A 30 16.58 4.99 5.26
C SER A 30 15.52 4.46 4.29
N LEU A 31 14.29 5.00 4.36
CA LEU A 31 13.20 4.69 3.43
C LEU A 31 13.55 5.04 1.98
N SER A 32 14.27 6.15 1.75
CA SER A 32 14.69 6.58 0.41
C SER A 32 15.82 5.72 -0.20
N THR A 33 16.60 5.01 0.63
CA THR A 33 17.73 4.17 0.20
C THR A 33 17.40 2.68 0.07
N SER A 34 16.21 2.24 0.49
CA SER A 34 15.71 0.91 0.12
C SER A 34 15.32 0.93 -1.35
N SER A 35 16.27 0.61 -2.21
CA SER A 35 16.14 0.54 -3.66
C SER A 35 14.83 -0.15 -4.08
N THR A 36 13.82 0.61 -4.48
CA THR A 36 12.58 0.10 -5.08
C THR A 36 12.77 -0.40 -6.51
N SER A 37 14.03 -0.52 -6.96
CA SER A 37 14.43 -0.71 -8.36
C SER A 37 14.09 -2.08 -8.96
N TYR A 38 13.39 -2.95 -8.23
CA TYR A 38 13.01 -4.29 -8.68
C TYR A 38 11.50 -4.58 -8.57
N LEU A 39 10.68 -3.63 -8.13
CA LEU A 39 9.24 -3.87 -8.01
C LEU A 39 8.55 -3.68 -9.35
N HIS A 40 7.87 -4.73 -9.82
CA HIS A 40 7.07 -4.66 -11.05
C HIS A 40 5.65 -4.19 -10.73
N PRO A 41 5.04 -3.32 -11.57
CA PRO A 41 3.63 -2.97 -11.42
C PRO A 41 2.76 -4.18 -11.75
N LEU A 42 1.65 -4.32 -11.04
CA LEU A 42 0.62 -5.30 -11.31
C LEU A 42 -0.02 -5.02 -12.69
N LEU A 43 -0.10 -6.04 -13.54
CA LEU A 43 -0.63 -5.98 -14.90
C LEU A 43 -2.02 -6.61 -14.98
N GLU A 44 -2.77 -6.28 -16.03
CA GLU A 44 -4.12 -6.82 -16.24
C GLU A 44 -4.15 -8.34 -16.52
N ASP A 45 -3.03 -8.93 -16.94
CA ASP A 45 -2.88 -10.37 -17.18
C ASP A 45 -2.26 -11.15 -16.00
N ASP A 46 -1.90 -10.46 -14.92
CA ASP A 46 -1.45 -11.11 -13.70
C ASP A 46 -2.60 -11.87 -13.01
N GLU A 47 -2.23 -12.89 -12.24
CA GLU A 47 -3.16 -13.61 -11.37
C GLU A 47 -2.86 -13.31 -9.91
N ILE A 48 -3.83 -12.73 -9.20
CA ILE A 48 -3.76 -12.56 -7.75
C ILE A 48 -4.92 -13.32 -7.10
N LYS A 49 -4.66 -13.92 -5.94
CA LYS A 49 -5.63 -14.72 -5.20
C LYS A 49 -5.82 -14.18 -3.79
N CYS A 50 -7.05 -14.24 -3.30
CA CYS A 50 -7.28 -14.10 -1.86
C CYS A 50 -6.72 -15.33 -1.11
N PRO A 51 -6.57 -15.27 0.23
CA PRO A 51 -6.07 -16.39 1.03
C PRO A 51 -6.90 -17.69 0.92
N HIS A 52 -8.12 -17.59 0.39
CA HIS A 52 -9.07 -18.68 0.20
C HIS A 52 -9.17 -19.11 -1.28
N ASN A 53 -8.12 -18.90 -2.06
CA ASN A 53 -7.97 -19.31 -3.45
C ASN A 53 -8.92 -18.65 -4.47
N GLY A 54 -9.68 -17.63 -4.06
CA GLY A 54 -10.49 -16.84 -4.98
C GLY A 54 -9.63 -15.93 -5.86
N ILE A 55 -9.92 -15.87 -7.15
CA ILE A 55 -9.17 -15.08 -8.14
C ILE A 55 -9.78 -13.67 -8.23
N VAL A 56 -8.94 -12.64 -8.11
CA VAL A 56 -9.37 -11.24 -8.31
C VAL A 56 -9.43 -10.94 -9.81
N LYS A 57 -10.51 -10.30 -10.27
CA LYS A 57 -10.66 -9.89 -11.67
C LYS A 57 -9.90 -8.59 -11.95
N LEU A 58 -8.67 -8.68 -12.43
CA LEU A 58 -7.92 -7.50 -12.83
C LEU A 58 -8.50 -6.88 -14.09
N LYS A 59 -8.75 -5.57 -14.04
CA LYS A 59 -9.24 -4.79 -15.19
C LYS A 59 -8.85 -3.33 -15.04
N SER A 60 -7.94 -2.87 -15.88
CA SER A 60 -7.50 -1.49 -15.86
C SER A 60 -8.58 -0.55 -16.39
N LYS A 61 -8.81 0.58 -15.72
CA LYS A 61 -9.64 1.70 -16.22
C LYS A 61 -8.77 2.94 -16.36
N LEU A 62 -8.19 3.39 -15.25
CA LEU A 62 -7.29 4.54 -15.25
C LEU A 62 -5.89 4.14 -15.72
N GLY A 63 -5.44 2.91 -15.48
CA GLY A 63 -4.13 2.44 -15.96
C GLY A 63 -4.04 2.14 -17.47
N LYS A 64 -5.16 2.18 -18.23
CA LYS A 64 -5.21 1.72 -19.64
C LYS A 64 -4.19 2.38 -20.58
N SER A 65 -3.84 3.64 -20.32
CA SER A 65 -2.88 4.40 -21.12
C SER A 65 -1.42 4.10 -20.78
N ILE A 66 -1.15 3.40 -19.68
CA ILE A 66 0.19 3.08 -19.19
C ILE A 66 0.37 1.56 -19.28
N LYS A 67 1.37 1.14 -20.06
CA LYS A 67 1.52 -0.28 -20.42
C LYS A 67 2.93 -0.76 -20.19
N SER A 68 3.04 -2.00 -19.74
CA SER A 68 4.27 -2.80 -19.77
C SER A 68 4.06 -3.91 -20.78
N ASN A 69 4.95 -4.06 -21.77
CA ASN A 69 4.80 -5.07 -22.83
C ASN A 69 3.40 -5.10 -23.49
N ASN A 70 2.85 -3.90 -23.74
CA ASN A 70 1.52 -3.70 -24.32
C ASN A 70 0.32 -4.14 -23.44
N ILE A 71 0.56 -4.54 -22.19
CA ILE A 71 -0.47 -4.88 -21.20
C ILE A 71 -0.68 -3.69 -20.25
N PRO A 72 -1.93 -3.27 -20.01
CA PRO A 72 -2.24 -2.21 -19.05
C PRO A 72 -1.79 -2.54 -17.62
N ILE A 73 -1.29 -1.54 -16.92
CA ILE A 73 -1.05 -1.65 -15.48
C ILE A 73 -2.35 -1.47 -14.68
N ILE A 74 -2.39 -1.99 -13.46
CA ILE A 74 -3.47 -1.82 -12.50
C ILE A 74 -3.13 -0.69 -11.52
N LEU A 75 -4.00 0.32 -11.46
CA LEU A 75 -3.93 1.38 -10.45
C LEU A 75 -4.79 1.02 -9.23
N GLU A 76 -4.60 1.74 -8.13
CA GLU A 76 -5.31 1.49 -6.87
C GLU A 76 -6.83 1.51 -7.04
N SER A 77 -7.37 2.49 -7.76
CA SER A 77 -8.82 2.59 -8.01
C SER A 77 -9.33 1.52 -8.98
N ASP A 78 -8.45 0.92 -9.79
CA ASP A 78 -8.79 -0.21 -10.65
C ASP A 78 -8.90 -1.51 -9.83
N LEU A 79 -8.06 -1.66 -8.80
CA LEU A 79 -8.02 -2.84 -7.93
C LEU A 79 -9.03 -2.77 -6.78
N LEU A 80 -9.24 -1.61 -6.18
CA LEU A 80 -10.18 -1.43 -5.08
C LEU A 80 -11.60 -1.77 -5.55
N TYR A 81 -12.30 -2.60 -4.78
CA TYR A 81 -13.62 -3.15 -5.13
C TYR A 81 -13.64 -4.05 -6.37
N SER A 82 -12.48 -4.49 -6.86
CA SER A 82 -12.42 -5.52 -7.89
C SER A 82 -13.01 -6.83 -7.35
N SER A 83 -13.80 -7.50 -8.19
CA SER A 83 -14.53 -8.72 -7.83
C SER A 83 -13.60 -9.92 -7.64
N ILE A 84 -13.90 -10.75 -6.65
CA ILE A 84 -13.24 -12.02 -6.38
C ILE A 84 -14.17 -13.17 -6.78
N ILE A 85 -13.67 -14.12 -7.56
CA ILE A 85 -14.44 -15.29 -8.02
C ILE A 85 -13.79 -16.60 -7.58
N GLY A 86 -14.60 -17.64 -7.38
CA GLY A 86 -14.09 -18.98 -7.04
C GLY A 86 -13.49 -19.10 -5.64
N CYS A 87 -13.81 -18.17 -4.74
CA CYS A 87 -13.36 -18.22 -3.35
C CYS A 87 -14.02 -19.38 -2.59
N SER A 88 -13.23 -20.20 -1.90
CA SER A 88 -13.71 -21.36 -1.13
C SER A 88 -13.81 -21.09 0.37
N ASN A 89 -13.82 -19.82 0.78
CA ASN A 89 -13.90 -19.47 2.20
C ASN A 89 -15.18 -19.99 2.84
N ASN A 90 -15.05 -20.53 4.05
CA ASN A 90 -16.15 -21.02 4.86
C ASN A 90 -15.88 -20.74 6.32
N ILE A 91 -16.95 -20.44 7.08
CA ILE A 91 -16.88 -20.17 8.52
C ILE A 91 -17.74 -21.23 9.19
N ALA A 92 -17.12 -22.11 9.97
CA ALA A 92 -17.80 -23.23 10.63
C ALA A 92 -18.67 -24.08 9.67
N GLY A 93 -18.18 -24.33 8.45
CA GLY A 93 -18.90 -25.10 7.43
C GLY A 93 -19.96 -24.33 6.65
N ILE A 94 -20.17 -23.04 6.94
CA ILE A 94 -21.09 -22.17 6.20
C ILE A 94 -20.28 -21.41 5.13
N PRO A 95 -20.62 -21.52 3.83
CA PRO A 95 -19.94 -20.76 2.78
C PRO A 95 -19.97 -19.25 3.08
N SER A 96 -18.80 -18.63 3.08
CA SER A 96 -18.63 -17.19 3.32
C SER A 96 -17.57 -16.62 2.37
N PRO A 97 -17.79 -16.70 1.05
CA PRO A 97 -16.77 -16.34 0.07
C PRO A 97 -16.38 -14.85 0.17
N CYS A 98 -15.10 -14.57 -0.07
CA CYS A 98 -14.65 -13.23 -0.40
C CYS A 98 -15.33 -12.78 -1.69
N THR A 99 -15.79 -11.53 -1.73
CA THR A 99 -16.53 -10.98 -2.86
C THR A 99 -15.74 -9.91 -3.61
N GLN A 100 -14.86 -9.19 -2.92
CA GLN A 100 -14.11 -8.09 -3.49
C GLN A 100 -12.83 -7.76 -2.72
N VAL A 101 -11.91 -7.05 -3.37
CA VAL A 101 -10.82 -6.34 -2.69
C VAL A 101 -11.41 -5.18 -1.89
N ALA A 102 -11.08 -5.09 -0.61
CA ALA A 102 -11.67 -4.10 0.31
C ALA A 102 -10.65 -3.10 0.87
N LEU A 103 -9.38 -3.47 0.94
CA LEU A 103 -8.33 -2.61 1.49
C LEU A 103 -7.02 -2.80 0.72
N ILE A 104 -6.38 -1.67 0.40
CA ILE A 104 -5.04 -1.62 -0.19
C ILE A 104 -4.19 -0.72 0.72
N LEU A 105 -3.12 -1.27 1.30
CA LEU A 105 -2.21 -0.53 2.14
C LEU A 105 -1.33 0.40 1.27
N PRO A 106 -0.96 1.58 1.80
CA PRO A 106 -0.02 2.46 1.12
C PRO A 106 1.32 1.80 0.78
N SER A 107 1.74 0.78 1.53
CA SER A 107 2.96 0.02 1.25
C SER A 107 2.92 -0.75 -0.06
N SER A 108 1.74 -1.14 -0.56
CA SER A 108 1.61 -1.87 -1.84
C SER A 108 1.56 -0.94 -3.06
N ARG A 109 1.64 0.37 -2.85
CA ARG A 109 1.57 1.38 -3.90
C ARG A 109 2.96 1.75 -4.39
N GLY A 110 3.09 2.03 -5.68
CA GLY A 110 4.29 2.64 -6.22
C GLY A 110 4.44 4.09 -5.75
N LEU A 111 5.67 4.58 -5.73
CA LEU A 111 5.97 5.92 -5.20
C LEU A 111 5.46 7.05 -6.09
N LYS A 112 5.39 6.81 -7.40
CA LYS A 112 4.98 7.81 -8.40
C LYS A 112 3.53 7.57 -8.81
N LYS A 113 2.75 8.64 -8.78
CA LYS A 113 1.39 8.63 -9.32
C LYS A 113 1.38 8.62 -10.84
N HIS A 114 0.36 7.97 -11.38
CA HIS A 114 0.01 8.00 -12.79
C HIS A 114 -1.50 8.22 -12.91
N ASN A 115 -1.92 9.16 -13.75
CA ASN A 115 -3.34 9.55 -13.88
C ASN A 115 -3.97 9.88 -12.52
N ASP A 116 -3.24 10.64 -11.70
CA ASP A 116 -3.59 11.05 -10.32
C ASP A 116 -3.78 9.91 -9.29
N ASP A 117 -3.51 8.67 -9.69
CA ASP A 117 -3.67 7.47 -8.90
C ASP A 117 -2.34 6.69 -8.74
N TYR A 118 -2.30 5.70 -7.87
CA TYR A 118 -1.09 4.94 -7.57
C TYR A 118 -1.06 3.58 -8.30
N PRO A 119 0.04 3.22 -8.96
CA PRO A 119 0.20 1.86 -9.46
C PRO A 119 0.35 0.89 -8.29
N ILE A 120 -0.18 -0.32 -8.41
CA ILE A 120 0.00 -1.38 -7.40
C ILE A 120 1.25 -2.18 -7.75
N MET A 121 2.12 -2.43 -6.78
CA MET A 121 3.35 -3.21 -6.96
C MET A 121 3.06 -4.70 -6.73
N GLN A 122 3.33 -5.53 -7.75
CA GLN A 122 3.03 -6.97 -7.77
C GLN A 122 3.62 -7.69 -6.56
N ASP A 123 4.89 -7.45 -6.24
CA ASP A 123 5.60 -8.13 -5.15
C ASP A 123 5.06 -7.78 -3.76
N LEU A 124 4.28 -6.70 -3.65
CA LEU A 124 3.72 -6.19 -2.39
C LEU A 124 2.23 -6.50 -2.25
N VAL A 125 1.62 -7.16 -3.23
CA VAL A 125 0.19 -7.53 -3.19
C VAL A 125 -0.10 -8.45 -2.00
N SER A 126 0.72 -9.48 -1.79
CA SER A 126 0.52 -10.49 -0.74
C SER A 126 0.50 -9.93 0.69
N TYR A 127 1.07 -8.74 0.90
CA TYR A 127 1.21 -8.14 2.24
C TYR A 127 0.33 -6.91 2.47
N GLY A 128 -0.31 -6.39 1.43
CA GLY A 128 -1.06 -5.14 1.55
C GLY A 128 -2.30 -5.03 0.70
N VAL A 129 -2.77 -6.11 0.07
CA VAL A 129 -4.07 -6.16 -0.59
C VAL A 129 -4.94 -7.19 0.12
N PHE A 130 -6.08 -6.74 0.65
CA PHE A 130 -6.96 -7.55 1.49
C PHE A 130 -8.36 -7.66 0.91
N SER A 131 -8.98 -8.81 1.14
CA SER A 131 -10.37 -9.04 0.76
C SER A 131 -11.35 -8.43 1.77
N ASP A 132 -12.63 -8.41 1.44
CA ASP A 132 -13.72 -8.08 2.37
C ASP A 132 -13.84 -9.04 3.57
N LYS A 133 -13.08 -10.16 3.57
CA LYS A 133 -13.06 -11.18 4.64
C LYS A 133 -11.67 -11.40 5.24
N GLY A 134 -10.74 -10.46 5.03
CA GLY A 134 -9.31 -10.64 5.32
C GLY A 134 -8.58 -11.04 4.05
#